data_AF-A0A7C8ZCF2-F1
#
_entry.id   AF-A0A7C8ZCF2-F1
#
_cell.length_a   1.000
_cell.length_b   1.000
_cell.length_c   1.000
_cell.angle_alpha   90.00
_cell.angle_beta   90.00
_cell.angle_gamma   90.00
#
_symmetry.space_group_name_H-M   'P 1'
#
loop_
_entity.id
_entity.type
_entity.pdbx_description
1 polymer ?
#
loop_
_entity_poly.entity_id
_entity_poly.type
_entity_poly.pdbx_seq_one_letter_code
_entity_poly.pdbx_strand_id
1 'polypeptide(L)'
;MKYNEISHFSHPQHKLKFEYADVPFKCDGCKEIGMGSSYKCNICEYDLHMHCALPSPSIYHPFYPKCSFIFMSRPPGSVPRYCNACERGVTGFLYHCKSCGFDLHPCCAQLPTVLDAGEINMFLYRKVSVVIAVN
;
A
#
# COMPACT_ATOMS: atom_id res chain seq x y z
N MET A 1 2.62 -19.67 -9.76
CA MET A 1 1.20 -19.96 -9.50
C MET A 1 0.45 -18.63 -9.51
N LYS A 2 -0.26 -18.31 -10.59
CA LYS A 2 -0.98 -17.02 -10.73
C LYS A 2 -2.46 -17.27 -10.44
N TYR A 3 -2.94 -16.82 -9.29
CA TYR A 3 -4.38 -16.84 -9.00
C TYR A 3 -5.05 -15.76 -9.88
N ASN A 4 -5.58 -16.20 -11.03
CA ASN A 4 -6.34 -15.33 -11.94
C ASN A 4 -7.59 -14.76 -11.26
N GLU A 5 -8.12 -15.43 -10.24
CA GLU A 5 -9.25 -14.97 -9.44
C GLU A 5 -9.04 -15.26 -7.96
N ILE A 6 -9.59 -14.41 -7.09
CA ILE A 6 -9.55 -14.57 -5.64
C ILE A 6 -10.90 -14.25 -5.02
N SER A 7 -11.22 -14.88 -3.89
CA SER A 7 -12.24 -14.39 -2.97
C SER A 7 -11.58 -13.43 -1.97
N HIS A 8 -12.18 -12.28 -1.72
CA HIS A 8 -11.59 -11.24 -0.86
C HIS A 8 -12.50 -10.89 0.31
N PHE A 9 -11.94 -10.75 1.51
CA PHE A 9 -12.71 -10.56 2.75
C PHE A 9 -13.53 -9.25 2.76
N SER A 10 -13.10 -8.20 2.07
CA SER A 10 -13.84 -6.92 2.02
C SER A 10 -14.89 -6.87 0.91
N HIS A 11 -14.87 -7.85 0.01
CA HIS A 11 -15.83 -7.97 -1.07
C HIS A 11 -16.20 -9.45 -1.27
N PRO A 12 -16.88 -10.08 -0.29
CA PRO A 12 -17.13 -11.53 -0.31
C PRO A 12 -18.21 -11.96 -1.30
N GLN A 13 -18.97 -11.02 -1.88
CA GLN A 13 -20.10 -11.32 -2.76
C GLN A 13 -19.65 -11.84 -4.13
N HIS A 14 -18.51 -11.36 -4.62
CA HIS A 14 -17.97 -11.72 -5.93
C HIS A 14 -16.47 -11.99 -5.85
N LYS A 15 -15.97 -12.82 -6.77
CA LYS A 15 -14.53 -12.98 -6.94
C LYS A 15 -13.94 -11.74 -7.62
N LEU A 16 -12.71 -11.43 -7.27
CA LEU A 16 -11.91 -10.42 -7.94
C LEU A 16 -10.99 -11.10 -8.95
N LYS A 17 -10.92 -10.57 -10.16
CA LYS A 17 -10.07 -11.07 -11.24
C LYS A 17 -8.79 -10.24 -11.36
N PHE A 18 -7.67 -10.89 -11.60
CA PHE A 18 -6.41 -10.21 -11.89
C PHE A 18 -6.48 -9.54 -13.27
N GLU A 19 -6.12 -8.26 -13.32
CA GLU A 19 -6.05 -7.47 -14.55
C GLU A 19 -4.82 -6.53 -14.53
N TYR A 20 -4.28 -6.23 -15.70
CA TYR A 20 -3.25 -5.21 -15.90
C TYR A 20 -3.81 -4.13 -16.83
N ALA A 21 -3.71 -2.87 -16.42
CA ALA A 21 -4.05 -1.74 -17.27
C ALA A 21 -3.17 -0.52 -16.95
N ASP A 22 -2.73 0.20 -17.98
CA ASP A 22 -2.00 1.47 -17.87
C ASP A 22 -2.96 2.66 -17.64
N VAL A 23 -4.00 2.43 -16.84
CA VAL A 23 -5.00 3.45 -16.49
C VAL A 23 -5.02 3.59 -14.96
N PRO A 24 -4.96 4.82 -14.43
CA PRO A 24 -5.09 5.04 -13.00
C PRO A 24 -6.43 4.52 -12.48
N PHE A 25 -6.41 3.89 -11.30
CA PHE A 25 -7.61 3.48 -10.59
C PHE A 25 -7.50 3.85 -9.11
N LYS A 26 -8.65 3.96 -8.43
CA LYS A 26 -8.70 4.16 -6.99
C LYS A 26 -8.90 2.82 -6.32
N CYS A 27 -8.00 2.44 -5.41
CA CYS A 27 -8.13 1.21 -4.66
C CYS A 27 -9.22 1.33 -3.59
N ASP A 28 -10.19 0.42 -3.57
CA ASP A 28 -11.25 0.36 -2.58
C ASP A 28 -10.78 -0.09 -1.21
N GLY A 29 -9.65 -0.79 -1.13
CA GLY A 29 -9.05 -1.20 0.12
C GLY A 29 -8.42 -0.03 0.87
N CYS A 30 -7.31 0.50 0.35
CA CYS A 30 -6.53 1.55 1.02
C CYS A 30 -6.93 2.99 0.67
N LYS A 31 -7.79 3.17 -0.34
CA LYS A 31 -8.27 4.48 -0.86
C LYS A 31 -7.23 5.33 -1.59
N GLU A 32 -6.04 4.78 -1.85
CA GLU A 32 -4.98 5.40 -2.64
C GLU A 32 -5.10 5.07 -4.13
N ILE A 33 -4.44 5.88 -4.98
CA ILE A 33 -4.41 5.68 -6.44
C ILE A 33 -3.39 4.57 -6.78
N GLY A 34 -3.72 3.74 -7.76
CA GLY A 34 -2.84 2.72 -8.33
C GLY A 34 -2.82 2.77 -9.85
N MET A 35 -1.90 2.03 -10.44
CA MET A 35 -1.77 1.83 -11.89
C MET A 35 -1.16 0.44 -12.12
N GLY A 36 -1.45 -0.17 -13.29
CA GLY A 36 -0.90 -1.46 -13.68
C GLY A 36 -1.71 -2.62 -13.10
N SER A 37 -1.02 -3.54 -12.44
CA SER A 37 -1.61 -4.78 -11.92
C SER A 37 -2.59 -4.53 -10.76
N SER A 38 -3.79 -5.08 -10.89
CA SER A 38 -4.88 -4.94 -9.92
C SER A 38 -5.76 -6.19 -9.86
N TYR A 39 -6.59 -6.28 -8.82
CA TYR A 39 -7.67 -7.25 -8.72
C TYR A 39 -9.00 -6.50 -8.76
N LYS A 40 -9.86 -6.86 -9.72
CA LYS A 40 -11.07 -6.11 -10.06
C LYS A 40 -12.34 -6.96 -9.99
N CYS A 41 -13.43 -6.38 -9.53
CA CYS A 41 -14.78 -6.89 -9.74
C CYS A 41 -15.48 -6.08 -10.83
N ASN A 42 -15.67 -6.67 -12.01
CA ASN A 42 -16.32 -5.99 -13.13
C ASN A 42 -17.85 -5.85 -12.97
N ILE A 43 -18.43 -6.40 -11.89
CA ILE A 43 -19.85 -6.26 -11.56
C ILE A 43 -20.10 -5.04 -10.66
N CYS A 44 -19.18 -4.78 -9.72
CA CYS A 44 -19.35 -3.78 -8.67
C CYS A 44 -18.40 -2.59 -8.77
N GLU A 45 -17.57 -2.53 -9.82
CA GLU A 45 -16.50 -1.53 -9.96
C GLU A 45 -15.58 -1.48 -8.73
N TYR A 46 -15.26 -2.66 -8.19
CA TYR A 46 -14.45 -2.81 -6.97
C TYR A 46 -13.01 -3.16 -7.32
N ASP A 47 -12.09 -2.23 -7.08
CA ASP A 47 -10.70 -2.34 -7.50
C ASP A 47 -9.75 -2.41 -6.31
N LEU A 48 -8.81 -3.35 -6.31
CA LEU A 48 -7.75 -3.45 -5.30
C LEU A 48 -6.37 -3.43 -5.95
N HIS A 49 -5.43 -2.70 -5.34
CA HIS A 49 -4.01 -2.97 -5.57
C HIS A 49 -3.68 -4.43 -5.27
N MET A 50 -2.67 -5.01 -5.93
CA MET A 50 -2.20 -6.36 -5.62
C MET A 50 -1.93 -6.56 -4.11
N HIS A 51 -1.27 -5.60 -3.46
CA HIS A 51 -0.95 -5.67 -2.04
C HIS A 51 -2.15 -5.43 -1.10
N CYS A 52 -3.26 -4.89 -1.61
CA CYS A 52 -4.52 -4.80 -0.88
C CYS A 52 -5.39 -6.05 -1.07
N ALA A 53 -5.26 -6.69 -2.24
CA ALA A 53 -5.93 -7.93 -2.58
C ALA A 53 -5.31 -9.15 -1.86
N LEU A 54 -3.99 -9.15 -1.73
CA LEU A 54 -3.22 -10.24 -1.11
C LEU A 54 -2.30 -9.69 0.00
N PRO A 55 -2.85 -9.08 1.06
CA PRO A 55 -2.01 -8.51 2.12
C PRO A 55 -1.36 -9.62 2.95
N SER A 56 -0.06 -9.48 3.21
CA SER A 56 0.58 -10.28 4.26
C SER A 56 -0.01 -9.88 5.63
N PRO A 57 -0.32 -10.81 6.53
CA PRO A 57 -0.88 -10.47 7.84
C PRO A 57 0.02 -9.53 8.67
N SER A 58 1.33 -9.64 8.49
CA SER A 58 2.32 -8.76 9.09
C SER A 58 3.51 -8.54 8.16
N ILE A 59 4.23 -7.44 8.36
CA ILE A 59 5.44 -7.10 7.60
C ILE A 59 6.48 -6.42 8.50
N TYR A 60 7.73 -6.47 8.03
CA TYR A 60 8.83 -5.62 8.49
C TYR A 60 9.25 -4.71 7.34
N HIS A 61 9.63 -3.47 7.65
CA HIS A 61 10.03 -2.50 6.62
C HIS A 61 11.44 -1.95 6.90
N PRO A 62 12.36 -1.92 5.90
CA PRO A 62 13.75 -1.50 6.11
C PRO A 62 13.92 -0.10 6.73
N PHE A 63 13.04 0.85 6.38
CA PHE A 63 13.09 2.20 6.97
C PHE A 63 12.47 2.32 8.37
N TYR A 64 11.86 1.24 8.87
CA TYR A 64 11.26 1.16 10.19
C TYR A 64 11.78 -0.08 10.94
N PRO A 65 13.11 -0.16 11.20
CA PRO A 65 13.74 -1.39 11.68
C PRO A 65 13.28 -1.84 13.08
N LYS A 66 12.62 -0.95 13.83
CA LYS A 66 12.06 -1.25 15.17
C LYS A 66 10.56 -1.58 15.14
N CYS A 67 9.96 -1.66 13.96
CA CYS A 67 8.52 -1.78 13.80
C CYS A 67 8.15 -3.15 13.20
N SER A 68 7.25 -3.84 13.89
CA SER A 68 6.44 -4.91 13.30
C SER A 68 5.08 -4.32 12.97
N PHE A 69 4.69 -4.35 11.70
CA PHE A 69 3.40 -3.84 11.27
C PHE A 69 2.42 -4.98 11.06
N ILE A 70 1.20 -4.80 11.54
CA ILE A 70 0.09 -5.75 11.39
C ILE A 70 -0.93 -5.16 10.42
N PHE A 71 -1.40 -5.96 9.48
CA PHE A 71 -2.45 -5.56 8.56
C PHE A 71 -3.78 -5.36 9.31
N MET A 72 -4.48 -4.28 8.98
CA MET A 72 -5.81 -3.97 9.50
C MET A 72 -6.69 -3.49 8.34
N SER A 73 -7.97 -3.87 8.37
CA SER A 73 -8.95 -3.43 7.36
C SER A 73 -9.46 -2.01 7.61
N ARG A 74 -9.24 -1.48 8.83
CA ARG A 74 -9.60 -0.12 9.23
C ARG A 74 -8.59 0.45 10.22
N PRO A 75 -8.36 1.76 10.24
CA PRO A 75 -7.47 2.42 11.20
C PRO A 75 -7.92 2.18 12.65
N PRO A 76 -7.00 1.99 13.61
CA PRO A 76 -7.35 1.85 15.02
C PRO A 76 -7.70 3.20 15.66
N GLY A 77 -8.75 3.21 16.48
CA GLY A 77 -9.23 4.39 17.19
C GLY A 77 -10.12 5.29 16.33
N SER A 78 -10.44 6.47 16.85
CA SER A 78 -11.30 7.48 16.19
C SER A 78 -10.55 8.72 15.72
N VAL A 79 -9.25 8.82 16.00
CA VAL A 79 -8.42 9.95 15.61
C VAL A 79 -7.95 9.81 14.16
N PRO A 80 -7.87 10.90 13.37
CA PRO A 80 -7.27 10.87 12.05
C PRO A 80 -5.84 10.32 12.11
N ARG A 81 -5.51 9.45 11.16
CA ARG A 81 -4.20 8.80 11.03
C ARG A 81 -3.61 9.10 9.67
N TYR A 82 -2.29 9.15 9.59
CA TYR A 82 -1.55 9.49 8.38
C TYR A 82 -0.48 8.43 8.12
N CYS A 83 -0.27 8.12 6.86
CA CYS A 83 0.77 7.18 6.44
C CYS A 83 2.13 7.82 6.67
N ASN A 84 3.00 7.18 7.44
CA ASN A 84 4.32 7.69 7.75
C ASN A 84 5.27 7.72 6.54
N ALA A 85 4.89 7.12 5.40
CA ALA A 85 5.67 7.15 4.17
C ALA A 85 5.26 8.27 3.19
N CYS A 86 3.96 8.48 2.96
CA CYS A 86 3.46 9.46 1.99
C CYS A 86 2.76 10.67 2.62
N GLU A 87 2.61 10.68 3.93
CA GLU A 87 1.95 11.73 4.73
C GLU A 87 0.45 11.96 4.39
N ARG A 88 -0.14 11.11 3.55
CA ARG A 88 -1.57 11.14 3.24
C ARG A 88 -2.40 10.43 4.30
N GLY A 89 -3.67 10.82 4.41
CA GLY A 89 -4.62 10.21 5.35
C GLY A 89 -4.82 8.72 5.12
N VAL A 90 -4.98 7.97 6.21
CA VAL A 90 -5.25 6.53 6.19
C VAL A 90 -6.72 6.33 6.55
N THR A 91 -7.55 6.04 5.55
CA THR A 91 -9.02 5.91 5.71
C THR A 91 -9.54 4.51 5.40
N GLY A 92 -8.66 3.55 5.15
CA GLY A 92 -9.01 2.18 4.78
C GLY A 92 -7.95 1.18 5.25
N PHE A 93 -7.58 0.24 4.40
CA PHE A 93 -6.57 -0.77 4.69
C PHE A 93 -5.23 -0.14 5.03
N LEU A 94 -4.58 -0.68 6.05
CA LEU A 94 -3.30 -0.20 6.55
C LEU A 94 -2.47 -1.31 7.19
N TYR A 95 -1.19 -1.00 7.36
CA TYR A 95 -0.26 -1.68 8.23
C TYR A 95 -0.02 -0.79 9.45
N HIS A 96 -0.36 -1.28 10.64
CA HIS A 96 -0.22 -0.54 11.90
C HIS A 96 0.84 -1.17 12.80
N CYS A 97 1.76 -0.35 13.30
CA CYS A 97 2.73 -0.77 14.31
C CYS A 97 2.26 -0.32 15.70
N LYS A 98 1.86 -1.28 16.54
CA LYS A 98 1.33 -0.99 17.88
C LYS A 98 2.34 -0.29 18.80
N SER A 99 3.62 -0.62 18.71
CA SER A 99 4.65 -0.07 19.60
C SER A 99 5.02 1.37 19.28
N CYS A 100 5.06 1.74 18.00
CA CYS A 100 5.44 3.09 17.57
C CYS A 100 4.25 3.97 17.21
N GLY A 101 3.06 3.38 17.02
CA GLY A 101 1.88 4.08 16.53
C GLY A 101 1.95 4.44 15.04
N PHE A 102 2.95 3.95 14.31
CA PHE A 102 3.14 4.24 12.88
C PHE A 102 2.16 3.45 12.01
N ASP A 103 1.77 4.08 10.91
CA ASP A 103 0.83 3.55 9.94
C ASP A 103 1.42 3.65 8.54
N LEU A 104 1.21 2.61 7.72
CA LEU A 104 1.60 2.61 6.31
C LEU A 104 0.42 2.11 5.47
N HIS A 105 0.13 2.76 4.34
CA HIS A 105 -0.73 2.13 3.34
C HIS A 105 -0.04 0.86 2.80
N PRO A 106 -0.78 -0.21 2.44
CA PRO A 106 -0.19 -1.41 1.85
C PRO A 106 0.63 -1.12 0.59
N CYS A 107 0.20 -0.18 -0.25
CA CYS A 107 0.96 0.25 -1.44
C CYS A 107 2.26 0.96 -1.06
N CYS A 108 2.27 1.80 -0.02
CA CYS A 108 3.48 2.49 0.43
C CYS A 108 4.49 1.54 1.09
N ALA A 109 3.99 0.56 1.85
CA ALA A 109 4.83 -0.43 2.52
C ALA A 109 5.51 -1.43 1.56
N GLN A 110 5.02 -1.52 0.32
CA GLN A 110 5.52 -2.43 -0.71
C GLN A 110 6.19 -1.69 -1.87
N LEU A 111 6.39 -0.37 -1.75
CA LEU A 111 7.17 0.37 -2.73
C LEU A 111 8.59 -0.21 -2.79
N PRO A 112 9.09 -0.55 -3.99
CA PRO A 112 10.45 -1.04 -4.13
C PRO A 112 11.44 0.05 -3.71
N THR A 113 12.52 -0.35 -3.06
CA THR A 113 13.58 0.58 -2.63
C THR A 113 14.40 1.11 -3.81
N VAL A 114 14.36 0.42 -4.95
CA VAL A 114 14.97 0.83 -6.22
C VAL A 114 13.93 0.69 -7.31
N LEU A 115 13.69 1.77 -8.04
CA LEU A 115 12.92 1.76 -9.28
C LEU A 115 13.91 1.94 -10.43
N ASP A 116 14.05 0.89 -11.24
CA ASP A 116 14.85 0.92 -12.47
C ASP A 116 13.97 1.48 -13.60
N ALA A 117 14.27 2.70 -14.04
CA ALA A 117 13.66 3.36 -15.18
C ALA A 117 14.51 3.22 -16.46
N GLY A 118 15.34 2.17 -16.55
CA GLY A 118 16.22 1.86 -17.67
C GLY A 118 17.51 2.68 -17.65
N GLU A 119 17.39 3.99 -17.83
CA GLU A 119 18.54 4.91 -17.85
C GLU A 119 18.82 5.53 -16.47
N ILE A 120 17.84 5.47 -15.55
CA ILE A 120 17.90 6.11 -14.24
C ILE A 120 17.40 5.14 -13.17
N ASN A 121 18.18 4.97 -12.12
CA ASN A 121 17.75 4.29 -10.90
C ASN A 121 17.26 5.33 -9.88
N MET A 122 15.99 5.24 -9.48
CA MET A 122 15.47 6.02 -8.36
C MET A 122 15.53 5.19 -7.08
N PHE A 123 16.15 5.75 -6.05
CA PHE A 123 16.30 5.10 -4.75
C PHE A 123 15.36 5.74 -3.74
N LEU A 124 14.59 4.91 -3.04
CA LEU A 124 13.74 5.37 -1.95
C LEU A 124 14.60 5.60 -0.71
N TYR A 125 14.41 6.73 -0.02
CA TYR A 125 15.09 7.06 1.23
C TYR A 125 14.09 7.49 2.30
N ARG A 126 14.41 7.24 3.58
CA ARG A 126 13.54 7.53 4.73
C ARG A 126 13.20 9.02 4.89
N LYS A 127 14.05 9.91 4.39
CA LYS A 127 13.86 11.37 4.30
C LYS A 127 15.00 11.93 3.46
N VAL A 128 14.72 12.71 2.43
CA VAL A 128 15.76 13.50 1.75
C VAL A 128 16.02 14.72 2.61
N SER A 129 17.10 14.72 3.38
CA SER A 129 17.59 15.94 4.01
C SER A 129 18.35 16.73 2.95
N VAL A 130 17.84 17.89 2.55
CA VAL A 130 18.67 18.86 1.83
C VAL A 130 19.77 19.27 2.80
N VAL A 131 20.98 18.77 2.59
CA VAL A 131 22.16 19.29 3.27
C VAL A 131 22.40 20.66 2.62
N ILE A 132 21.83 21.72 3.18
CA ILE A 132 22.28 23.07 2.84
C ILE A 132 23.67 23.17 3.46
N ALA A 133 24.70 23.02 2.64
CA ALA A 133 26.05 23.42 3.01
C ALA A 133 26.01 24.95 3.17
N VAL A 134 25.89 25.40 4.42
CA VAL A 134 26.21 26.79 4.78
C VAL A 134 27.72 26.86 4.84
N ASN A 135 28.31 27.53 3.85
CA ASN A 135 29.71 27.96 3.87
C ASN A 135 29.90 29.07 4.91
#